data_AF-A0A6V2PJH9-F1
#
_entry.id   AF-A0A6V2PJH9-F1
#
_cell.length_a   1.000
_cell.length_b   1.000
_cell.length_c   1.000
_cell.angle_alpha   90.00
_cell.angle_beta   90.00
_cell.angle_gamma   90.00
#
_symmetry.space_group_name_H-M   'P 1'
#
loop_
_entity.id
_entity.type
_entity.pdbx_description
1 polymer ?
#
loop_
_entity_poly.entity_id
_entity_poly.type
_entity_poly.pdbx_seq_one_letter_code
_entity_poly.pdbx_strand_id
1 'polypeptide(L)'
;MFNMITIALSEVEVVAKPSRRTFALTSWIEERNRDVYPKMEGYRPAMARAGMGPSFLDISIPQRLPDALRGEKYAFVSLPLAEFREGGSINSSNVGVGRLCPVDPTLPADAFVQGIVMLTPRAKALSSWLAGTEVAGFTCDLRKRTLAMDTDIDTKYLIAKLNDVQRAEGAVFEEGKDNLGGLHFVSVQVDEDDDPAGFWLLRTFPDGL
;
A
#
# COMPACT_ATOMS: atom_id res chain seq x y z
N MET A 1 -1.95 11.51 20.72
CA MET A 1 -2.98 12.24 19.95
C MET A 1 -4.30 12.02 20.67
N PHE A 2 -4.93 13.07 21.22
CA PHE A 2 -6.23 12.94 21.87
C PHE A 2 -7.32 13.02 20.81
N ASN A 3 -7.97 11.90 20.53
CA ASN A 3 -9.22 11.86 19.76
C ASN A 3 -10.30 11.15 20.59
N MET A 4 -11.57 11.29 20.19
CA MET A 4 -12.68 10.67 20.91
C MET A 4 -12.54 9.15 21.04
N ILE A 5 -11.85 8.49 20.10
CA ILE A 5 -11.57 7.04 20.15
C ILE A 5 -10.59 6.73 21.29
N THR A 6 -9.48 7.45 21.40
CA THR A 6 -8.51 7.27 22.50
C THR A 6 -9.10 7.55 23.87
N ILE A 7 -10.06 8.50 23.95
CA ILE A 7 -10.79 8.79 25.19
C ILE A 7 -11.76 7.65 25.50
N ALA A 8 -12.56 7.20 24.53
CA ALA A 8 -13.50 6.10 24.74
C ALA A 8 -12.81 4.79 25.12
N LEU A 9 -11.57 4.58 24.65
CA LEU A 9 -10.79 3.40 24.96
C LEU A 9 -9.95 3.53 26.24
N SER A 10 -9.94 4.68 26.95
CA SER A 10 -9.08 4.85 28.13
C SER A 10 -9.47 3.98 29.32
N GLU A 11 -10.71 3.50 29.37
CA GLU A 11 -11.25 2.65 30.43
C GLU A 11 -11.04 1.15 30.14
N VAL A 12 -10.52 0.79 28.97
CA VAL A 12 -10.22 -0.60 28.59
C VAL A 12 -8.75 -0.74 28.21
N GLU A 13 -8.17 -1.93 28.36
CA GLU A 13 -6.75 -2.19 28.01
C GLU A 13 -6.53 -2.31 26.48
N VAL A 14 -7.05 -1.34 25.71
CA VAL A 14 -6.97 -1.29 24.25
C VAL A 14 -6.26 -0.01 23.82
N VAL A 15 -5.15 -0.16 23.10
CA VAL A 15 -4.39 0.98 22.56
C VAL A 15 -4.84 1.26 21.13
N ALA A 16 -5.49 2.40 20.90
CA ALA A 16 -5.72 2.89 19.55
C ALA A 16 -4.41 3.41 18.93
N LYS A 17 -4.06 2.85 17.77
CA LYS A 17 -2.98 3.34 16.91
C LYS A 17 -3.58 3.83 15.60
N PRO A 18 -3.18 5.02 15.10
CA PRO A 18 -3.55 5.41 13.75
C PRO A 18 -2.79 4.51 12.77
N SER A 19 -3.39 4.18 11.64
CA SER A 19 -2.78 3.31 10.63
C SER A 19 -3.34 3.64 9.26
N ARG A 20 -2.50 3.57 8.22
CA ARG A 20 -2.93 3.66 6.81
C ARG A 20 -3.56 2.35 6.31
N ARG A 21 -3.46 1.26 7.09
CA ARG A 21 -3.95 -0.09 6.72
C ARG A 21 -5.45 -0.27 6.91
N THR A 22 -6.23 0.78 6.66
CA THR A 22 -7.69 0.81 6.82
C THR A 22 -8.44 0.57 5.50
N PHE A 23 -7.86 -0.23 4.59
CA PHE A 23 -8.34 -0.39 3.20
C PHE A 23 -9.84 -0.65 3.09
N ALA A 24 -10.38 -1.59 3.88
CA ALA A 24 -11.79 -1.95 3.86
C ALA A 24 -12.68 -0.78 4.33
N LEU A 25 -12.29 -0.11 5.42
CA LEU A 25 -12.99 1.04 5.95
C LEU A 25 -12.98 2.20 4.96
N THR A 26 -11.83 2.50 4.35
CA THR A 26 -11.72 3.54 3.32
C THR A 26 -12.61 3.23 2.13
N SER A 27 -12.60 1.98 1.63
CA SER A 27 -13.45 1.56 0.51
C SER A 27 -14.94 1.70 0.85
N TRP A 28 -15.35 1.34 2.06
CA TRP A 28 -16.74 1.54 2.51
C TRP A 28 -17.12 3.01 2.63
N ILE A 29 -16.22 3.86 3.12
CA ILE A 29 -16.47 5.29 3.21
C ILE A 29 -16.62 5.89 1.80
N GLU A 30 -15.78 5.49 0.85
CA GLU A 30 -15.86 5.90 -0.56
C GLU A 30 -17.19 5.49 -1.20
N GLU A 31 -17.57 4.22 -1.08
CA GLU A 31 -18.86 3.70 -1.56
C GLU A 31 -20.02 4.51 -0.99
N ARG A 32 -20.02 4.75 0.33
CA ARG A 32 -21.10 5.51 0.98
C ARG A 32 -21.13 6.96 0.55
N ASN A 33 -19.97 7.61 0.39
CA ASN A 33 -19.87 8.97 -0.14
C ASN A 33 -20.44 9.08 -1.55
N ARG A 34 -20.28 8.05 -2.38
CA ARG A 34 -20.79 8.02 -3.76
C ARG A 34 -22.27 7.66 -3.83
N ASP A 35 -22.68 6.59 -3.15
CA ASP A 35 -23.94 5.89 -3.43
C ASP A 35 -25.00 6.04 -2.33
N VAL A 36 -24.60 6.40 -1.11
CA VAL A 36 -25.49 6.40 0.06
C VAL A 36 -25.79 7.81 0.56
N TYR A 37 -24.77 8.58 0.94
CA TYR A 37 -24.97 9.90 1.54
C TYR A 37 -25.67 10.90 0.62
N PRO A 38 -25.40 10.93 -0.70
CA PRO A 38 -26.12 11.84 -1.60
C PRO A 38 -27.64 11.61 -1.66
N LYS A 39 -28.11 10.44 -1.24
CA LYS A 39 -29.54 10.07 -1.21
C LYS A 39 -30.20 10.35 0.14
N MET A 40 -29.44 10.76 1.16
CA MET A 40 -29.98 11.03 2.51
C MET A 40 -30.55 12.44 2.62
N GLU A 41 -31.65 12.58 3.36
CA GLU A 41 -32.26 13.88 3.63
C GLU A 41 -31.28 14.80 4.36
N GLY A 42 -31.18 16.05 3.90
CA GLY A 42 -30.30 17.06 4.50
C GLY A 42 -28.82 16.97 4.10
N TYR A 43 -28.43 16.03 3.23
CA TYR A 43 -27.06 15.97 2.69
C TYR A 43 -26.72 17.24 1.90
N ARG A 44 -25.59 17.86 2.26
CA ARG A 44 -25.06 19.06 1.59
C ARG A 44 -23.68 18.75 1.00
N PRO A 45 -23.55 18.62 -0.34
CA PRO A 45 -22.27 18.28 -0.99
C PRO A 45 -21.11 19.21 -0.59
N ALA A 46 -21.40 20.50 -0.39
CA ALA A 46 -20.40 21.50 0.01
C ALA A 46 -19.82 21.26 1.41
N MET A 47 -20.57 20.67 2.33
CA MET A 47 -20.05 20.33 3.66
C MET A 47 -19.31 19.00 3.69
N ALA A 48 -19.64 18.06 2.80
CA ALA A 48 -18.93 16.77 2.71
C ALA A 48 -17.45 16.95 2.32
N ARG A 49 -17.13 17.99 1.54
CA ARG A 49 -15.76 18.30 1.10
C ARG A 49 -15.00 19.27 2.01
N ALA A 50 -15.67 19.88 2.99
CA ALA A 50 -15.09 20.95 3.81
C ALA A 50 -14.01 20.47 4.81
N GLY A 51 -13.90 19.15 5.05
CA GLY A 51 -12.87 18.55 5.92
C GLY A 51 -11.80 17.73 5.19
N MET A 52 -11.92 17.63 3.86
CA MET A 52 -11.10 16.79 2.98
C MET A 52 -9.97 17.62 2.34
N GLY A 53 -9.32 18.47 3.15
CA GLY A 53 -8.12 19.19 2.72
C GLY A 53 -6.96 18.21 2.48
N PRO A 54 -5.89 18.62 1.77
CA PRO A 54 -4.72 17.78 1.58
C PRO A 54 -4.22 17.32 2.95
N SER A 55 -4.17 16.00 3.13
CA SER A 55 -3.70 15.37 4.34
C SER A 55 -2.26 15.80 4.59
N PHE A 56 -1.97 16.40 5.74
CA PHE A 56 -0.59 16.76 6.14
C PHE A 56 0.33 15.54 6.23
N LEU A 57 -0.24 14.33 6.18
CA LEU A 57 0.47 13.06 6.28
C LEU A 57 1.31 12.73 5.05
N ASP A 58 1.04 13.33 3.88
CA ASP A 58 1.68 12.93 2.61
C ASP A 58 2.89 13.78 2.22
N ILE A 59 3.19 14.84 2.98
CA ILE A 59 4.39 15.66 2.79
C ILE A 59 5.51 15.18 3.71
N SER A 60 6.04 13.98 3.43
CA SER A 60 7.26 13.49 4.09
C SER A 60 8.43 13.42 3.11
N ILE A 61 9.56 13.98 3.54
CA ILE A 61 10.83 13.89 2.80
C ILE A 61 11.36 12.47 3.01
N PRO A 62 11.63 11.70 1.93
CA PRO A 62 12.16 10.35 2.07
C PRO A 62 13.42 10.32 2.93
N GLN A 63 13.38 9.56 4.02
CA GLN A 63 14.48 9.35 4.93
C GLN A 63 15.35 8.17 4.50
N ARG A 64 16.54 8.04 5.09
CA ARG A 64 17.43 6.90 4.82
C ARG A 64 16.78 5.61 5.33
N LEU A 65 16.72 4.60 4.48
CA LEU A 65 16.23 3.27 4.86
C LEU A 65 17.14 2.64 5.93
N PRO A 66 16.57 2.15 7.05
CA PRO A 66 17.29 1.37 8.05
C PRO A 66 18.00 0.17 7.43
N ASP A 67 19.21 -0.15 7.90
CA ASP A 67 20.00 -1.24 7.31
C ASP A 67 19.30 -2.61 7.42
N ALA A 68 18.49 -2.82 8.46
CA ALA A 68 17.67 -4.02 8.61
C ALA A 68 16.69 -4.24 7.45
N LEU A 69 16.18 -3.15 6.85
CA LEU A 69 15.20 -3.18 5.76
C LEU A 69 15.84 -3.15 4.36
N ARG A 70 17.17 -3.05 4.25
CA ARG A 70 17.85 -2.97 2.95
C ARG A 70 17.90 -4.33 2.26
N GLY A 71 17.08 -4.52 1.23
CA GLY A 71 17.22 -5.64 0.29
C GLY A 71 18.51 -5.55 -0.55
N GLU A 72 18.91 -6.65 -1.18
CA GLU A 72 20.11 -6.69 -2.03
C GLU A 72 19.79 -6.27 -3.47
N LYS A 73 18.68 -6.79 -4.00
CA LYS A 73 18.16 -6.46 -5.33
C LYS A 73 16.67 -6.23 -5.27
N TYR A 74 16.17 -5.50 -6.24
CA TYR A 74 14.74 -5.38 -6.48
C TYR A 74 14.47 -5.41 -7.98
N ALA A 75 13.26 -5.81 -8.35
CA ALA A 75 12.75 -5.78 -9.71
C ALA A 75 11.31 -5.27 -9.73
N PHE A 76 10.96 -4.52 -10.78
CA PHE A 76 9.57 -4.22 -11.10
C PHE A 76 8.97 -5.43 -11.82
N VAL A 77 7.81 -5.87 -11.38
CA VAL A 77 7.11 -7.03 -11.91
C VAL A 77 5.62 -6.75 -12.01
N SER A 78 4.89 -7.66 -12.65
CA SER A 78 3.44 -7.61 -12.64
C SER A 78 2.84 -9.01 -12.56
N LEU A 79 1.66 -9.11 -11.96
CA LEU A 79 0.88 -10.35 -11.87
C LEU A 79 -0.54 -10.08 -12.35
N PRO A 80 -1.18 -11.03 -13.05
CA PRO A 80 -2.60 -10.93 -13.37
C PRO A 80 -3.45 -10.76 -12.12
N LEU A 81 -4.47 -9.91 -12.17
CA LEU A 81 -5.39 -9.67 -11.05
C LEU A 81 -6.07 -10.97 -10.59
N ALA A 82 -6.31 -11.90 -11.52
CA ALA A 82 -6.83 -13.23 -11.25
C ALA A 82 -6.03 -14.00 -10.17
N GLU A 83 -4.73 -13.75 -10.04
CA GLU A 83 -3.89 -14.43 -9.04
C GLU A 83 -4.28 -14.09 -7.60
N PHE A 84 -4.91 -12.93 -7.38
CA PHE A 84 -5.34 -12.45 -6.06
C PHE A 84 -6.81 -12.75 -5.75
N ARG A 85 -7.51 -13.44 -6.66
CA ARG A 85 -8.93 -13.82 -6.50
C ARG A 85 -9.05 -15.22 -5.92
N GLU A 86 -10.27 -15.57 -5.53
CA GLU A 86 -10.58 -16.94 -5.13
C GLU A 86 -10.22 -17.93 -6.26
N GLY A 87 -9.41 -18.93 -5.93
CA GLY A 87 -8.87 -19.90 -6.90
C GLY A 87 -7.55 -19.49 -7.57
N GLY A 88 -7.06 -18.28 -7.34
CA GLY A 88 -5.74 -17.82 -7.80
C GLY A 88 -4.58 -18.39 -6.98
N SER A 89 -3.35 -18.19 -7.46
CA SER A 89 -2.16 -18.72 -6.78
C SER A 89 -1.78 -17.94 -5.53
N ILE A 90 -2.16 -16.68 -5.34
CA ILE A 90 -1.76 -15.87 -4.18
C ILE A 90 -2.87 -15.81 -3.14
N ASN A 91 -2.64 -16.40 -1.97
CA ASN A 91 -3.62 -16.42 -0.89
C ASN A 91 -2.95 -16.41 0.50
N SER A 92 -3.75 -16.30 1.56
CA SER A 92 -3.23 -16.19 2.93
C SER A 92 -2.38 -17.37 3.41
N SER A 93 -2.41 -18.52 2.72
CA SER A 93 -1.63 -19.70 3.10
C SER A 93 -0.20 -19.72 2.55
N ASN A 94 0.09 -18.95 1.48
CA ASN A 94 1.39 -18.99 0.81
C ASN A 94 2.12 -17.65 0.67
N VAL A 95 1.54 -16.57 1.21
CA VAL A 95 2.15 -15.23 1.24
C VAL A 95 3.28 -15.07 2.27
N GLY A 96 3.63 -16.13 3.02
CA GLY A 96 4.55 -16.05 4.15
C GLY A 96 4.06 -15.05 5.20
N VAL A 97 4.86 -14.04 5.49
CA VAL A 97 4.46 -12.92 6.35
C VAL A 97 3.90 -11.78 5.51
N GLY A 98 2.69 -11.31 5.83
CA GLY A 98 2.18 -10.09 5.24
C GLY A 98 0.68 -9.97 5.31
N ARG A 99 0.08 -9.29 4.34
CA ARG A 99 -1.37 -9.08 4.30
C ARG A 99 -1.84 -8.80 2.88
N LEU A 100 -2.99 -9.37 2.54
CA LEU A 100 -3.67 -9.08 1.28
C LEU A 100 -4.78 -8.05 1.53
N CYS A 101 -4.71 -6.90 0.86
CA CYS A 101 -5.84 -5.96 0.87
C CYS A 101 -7.02 -6.53 0.05
N PRO A 102 -8.28 -6.15 0.36
CA PRO A 102 -9.41 -6.58 -0.43
C PRO A 102 -9.31 -6.10 -1.89
N VAL A 103 -9.56 -7.01 -2.83
CA VAL A 103 -9.60 -6.70 -4.26
C VAL A 103 -11.02 -6.37 -4.68
N ASP A 104 -11.19 -5.30 -5.45
CA ASP A 104 -12.48 -4.95 -6.03
C ASP A 104 -12.89 -6.00 -7.08
N PRO A 105 -14.03 -6.69 -6.91
CA PRO A 105 -14.47 -7.73 -7.84
C PRO A 105 -14.86 -7.17 -9.22
N THR A 106 -15.09 -5.86 -9.34
CA THR A 106 -15.47 -5.20 -10.60
C THR A 106 -14.29 -4.96 -11.55
N LEU A 107 -13.05 -5.04 -11.05
CA LEU A 107 -11.86 -4.86 -11.87
C LEU A 107 -11.70 -6.02 -12.89
N PRO A 108 -11.08 -5.81 -14.06
CA PRO A 108 -10.84 -6.88 -15.03
C PRO A 108 -9.85 -7.92 -14.50
N ALA A 109 -10.17 -9.22 -14.60
CA ALA A 109 -9.34 -10.30 -14.06
C ALA A 109 -7.99 -10.45 -14.78
N ASP A 110 -7.94 -10.06 -16.06
CA ASP A 110 -6.77 -10.04 -16.93
C ASP A 110 -5.93 -8.76 -16.80
N ALA A 111 -6.36 -7.79 -15.98
CA ALA A 111 -5.55 -6.61 -15.68
C ALA A 111 -4.29 -7.00 -14.90
N PHE A 112 -3.20 -6.28 -15.12
CA PHE A 112 -1.92 -6.55 -14.47
C PHE A 112 -1.71 -5.66 -13.25
N VAL A 113 -1.67 -6.26 -12.07
CA VAL A 113 -1.28 -5.59 -10.83
C VAL A 113 0.23 -5.41 -10.85
N GLN A 114 0.68 -4.16 -10.76
CA GLN A 114 2.10 -3.83 -10.73
C GLN A 114 2.67 -4.10 -9.32
N GLY A 115 3.92 -4.53 -9.26
CA GLY A 115 4.55 -4.85 -7.99
C GLY A 115 6.07 -4.74 -8.01
N ILE A 116 6.64 -4.91 -6.82
CA ILE A 116 8.09 -4.90 -6.59
C ILE A 116 8.46 -6.20 -5.90
N VAL A 117 9.41 -6.93 -6.47
CA VAL A 117 10.02 -8.08 -5.82
C VAL A 117 11.36 -7.64 -5.24
N MET A 118 11.58 -7.91 -3.95
CA MET A 118 12.86 -7.72 -3.26
C MET A 118 13.53 -9.08 -3.09
N LEU A 119 14.70 -9.26 -3.73
CA LEU A 119 15.46 -10.49 -3.67
C LEU A 119 16.58 -10.35 -2.64
N THR A 120 16.65 -11.31 -1.71
CA THR A 120 17.71 -11.36 -0.71
C THR A 120 17.84 -12.76 -0.07
N PRO A 121 19.06 -13.28 0.17
CA PRO A 121 19.30 -14.52 0.91
C PRO A 121 18.69 -14.53 2.32
N ARG A 122 18.41 -13.35 2.90
CA ARG A 122 17.79 -13.19 4.22
C ARG A 122 16.29 -12.85 4.16
N ALA A 123 15.57 -13.38 3.16
CA ALA A 123 14.18 -13.04 2.87
C ALA A 123 13.25 -13.14 4.09
N LYS A 124 13.36 -14.22 4.89
CA LYS A 124 12.56 -14.41 6.11
C LYS A 124 12.81 -13.32 7.15
N ALA A 125 14.08 -12.96 7.37
CA ALA A 125 14.43 -11.90 8.31
C ALA A 125 13.93 -10.54 7.80
N LEU A 126 14.17 -10.21 6.52
CA LEU A 126 13.71 -8.96 5.92
C LEU A 126 12.19 -8.83 6.00
N SER A 127 11.45 -9.89 5.66
CA SER A 127 9.98 -9.92 5.72
C SER A 127 9.45 -9.69 7.13
N SER A 128 10.11 -10.29 8.13
CA SER A 128 9.74 -10.11 9.54
C SER A 128 9.96 -8.68 10.02
N TRP A 129 11.09 -8.06 9.63
CA TRP A 129 11.33 -6.64 9.91
C TRP A 129 10.31 -5.75 9.21
N LEU A 130 10.04 -6.02 7.93
CA LEU A 130 9.12 -5.26 7.11
C LEU A 130 7.68 -5.31 7.67
N ALA A 131 7.25 -6.46 8.17
CA ALA A 131 5.94 -6.63 8.81
C ALA A 131 5.73 -5.67 10.01
N GLY A 132 6.80 -5.37 10.75
CA GLY A 132 6.80 -4.46 11.89
C GLY A 132 6.76 -2.96 11.54
N THR A 133 6.93 -2.58 10.27
CA THR A 133 7.04 -1.17 9.84
C THR A 133 5.73 -0.55 9.37
N GLU A 134 4.62 -1.28 9.42
CA GLU A 134 3.36 -0.81 8.85
C GLU A 134 3.44 -0.33 7.39
N VAL A 135 4.06 -1.12 6.49
CA VAL A 135 4.10 -0.82 5.05
C VAL A 135 2.71 -0.44 4.52
N ALA A 136 2.65 0.72 3.88
CA ALA A 136 1.46 1.35 3.34
C ALA A 136 1.48 1.36 1.81
N GLY A 137 2.65 1.52 1.17
CA GLY A 137 2.76 1.52 -0.28
C GLY A 137 4.16 1.79 -0.80
N PHE A 138 4.32 1.68 -2.11
CA PHE A 138 5.54 2.10 -2.82
C PHE A 138 5.22 3.18 -3.85
N THR A 139 6.16 4.11 -4.02
CA THR A 139 6.02 5.23 -4.95
C THR A 139 7.31 5.49 -5.72
N CYS A 140 7.19 5.70 -7.02
CA CYS A 140 8.29 6.13 -7.90
C CYS A 140 8.19 7.63 -8.20
N ASP A 141 9.11 8.42 -7.66
CA ASP A 141 9.28 9.82 -8.07
C ASP A 141 10.12 9.86 -9.35
N LEU A 142 9.46 9.90 -10.50
CA LEU A 142 10.09 9.89 -11.82
C LEU A 142 10.93 11.14 -12.11
N ARG A 143 10.69 12.24 -11.40
CA ARG A 143 11.45 13.50 -11.52
C ARG A 143 12.75 13.39 -10.74
N LYS A 144 12.68 12.90 -9.49
CA LYS A 144 13.86 12.68 -8.63
C LYS A 144 14.59 11.37 -8.94
N ARG A 145 13.99 10.50 -9.75
CA ARG A 145 14.48 9.15 -10.10
C ARG A 145 14.68 8.30 -8.84
N THR A 146 13.66 8.21 -8.01
CA THR A 146 13.74 7.47 -6.75
C THR A 146 12.55 6.55 -6.55
N LEU A 147 12.82 5.34 -6.06
CA LEU A 147 11.83 4.46 -5.47
C LEU A 147 11.77 4.71 -3.97
N ALA A 148 10.58 4.94 -3.45
CA ALA A 148 10.31 5.16 -2.03
C ALA A 148 9.27 4.16 -1.51
N MET A 149 9.32 3.91 -0.21
CA MET A 149 8.39 3.08 0.52
C MET A 149 7.74 3.90 1.64
N ASP A 150 6.42 3.89 1.66
CA ASP A 150 5.60 4.50 2.69
C ASP A 150 5.30 3.50 3.79
N THR A 151 5.47 3.94 5.03
CA THR A 151 5.35 3.17 6.27
C THR A 151 4.68 4.02 7.33
N ASP A 152 3.96 3.37 8.25
CA ASP A 152 3.24 4.05 9.33
C ASP A 152 2.32 5.14 8.75
N ILE A 153 2.19 6.28 9.43
CA ILE A 153 1.28 7.37 9.09
C ILE A 153 1.96 8.45 8.24
N ASP A 154 3.23 8.74 8.44
CA ASP A 154 3.94 9.86 7.80
C ASP A 154 5.40 9.52 7.44
N THR A 155 5.81 8.26 7.57
CA THR A 155 7.21 7.86 7.37
C THR A 155 7.42 7.33 5.97
N LYS A 156 8.31 7.99 5.21
CA LYS A 156 8.73 7.57 3.88
C LYS A 156 10.22 7.25 3.88
N TYR A 157 10.59 6.11 3.33
CA TYR A 157 11.98 5.68 3.18
C TYR A 157 12.41 5.66 1.71
N LEU A 158 13.61 6.15 1.43
CA LEU A 158 14.26 6.00 0.13
C LEU A 158 14.79 4.57 -0.01
N ILE A 159 14.23 3.80 -0.96
CA ILE A 159 14.64 2.43 -1.25
C ILE A 159 15.83 2.42 -2.21
N ALA A 160 15.69 3.11 -3.35
CA ALA A 160 16.70 3.13 -4.39
C ALA A 160 16.65 4.39 -5.23
N LYS A 161 17.77 4.71 -5.87
CA LYS A 161 17.80 5.59 -7.04
C LYS A 161 17.59 4.75 -8.30
N LEU A 162 16.90 5.33 -9.27
CA LEU A 162 16.55 4.69 -10.53
C LEU A 162 17.53 5.12 -11.62
N ASN A 163 18.05 4.15 -12.37
CA ASN A 163 18.70 4.42 -13.66
C ASN A 163 17.63 4.69 -14.75
N ASP A 164 18.04 4.94 -16.00
CA ASP A 164 17.09 5.28 -17.07
C ASP A 164 16.13 4.13 -17.41
N VAL A 165 16.57 2.88 -17.34
CA VAL A 165 15.74 1.68 -17.57
C VAL A 165 14.72 1.54 -16.44
N GLN A 166 15.19 1.56 -15.19
CA GLN A 166 14.35 1.47 -14.00
C GLN A 166 13.39 2.66 -13.85
N ARG A 167 13.72 3.82 -14.43
CA ARG A 167 12.81 4.96 -14.49
C ARG A 167 11.65 4.69 -15.46
N ALA A 168 11.89 4.00 -16.58
CA ALA A 168 10.83 3.60 -17.50
C ALA A 168 9.94 2.52 -16.86
N GLU A 169 10.54 1.51 -16.22
CA GLU A 169 9.80 0.49 -15.46
C GLU A 169 8.99 1.11 -14.32
N GLY A 170 9.58 2.05 -13.58
CA GLY A 170 8.89 2.80 -12.53
C GLY A 170 7.72 3.64 -13.05
N ALA A 171 7.76 4.09 -14.31
CA ALA A 171 6.64 4.80 -14.92
C ALA A 171 5.48 3.83 -15.25
N VAL A 172 5.79 2.64 -15.77
CA VAL A 172 4.82 1.57 -15.99
C VAL A 172 4.20 1.13 -14.66
N PHE A 173 5.01 1.03 -13.60
CA PHE A 173 4.55 0.72 -12.25
C PHE A 173 3.52 1.74 -11.74
N GLU A 174 3.82 3.05 -11.82
CA GLU A 174 2.88 4.08 -11.36
C GLU A 174 1.62 4.13 -12.23
N GLU A 175 1.74 4.04 -13.56
CA GLU A 175 0.59 4.04 -14.47
C GLU A 175 -0.34 2.84 -14.22
N GLY A 176 0.21 1.64 -14.08
CA GLY A 176 -0.58 0.45 -13.78
C GLY A 176 -1.22 0.48 -12.39
N LYS A 177 -0.50 1.03 -11.40
CA LYS A 177 -1.03 1.27 -10.06
C LYS A 177 -2.22 2.24 -10.09
N ASP A 178 -2.11 3.34 -10.82
CA ASP A 178 -3.18 4.33 -10.96
C ASP A 178 -4.41 3.76 -11.69
N ASN A 179 -4.19 2.98 -12.76
CA ASN A 179 -5.27 2.32 -13.51
C ASN A 179 -6.07 1.32 -12.67
N LEU A 180 -5.48 0.78 -11.60
CA LEU A 180 -6.14 -0.12 -10.65
C LEU A 180 -6.48 0.56 -9.33
N GLY A 181 -6.61 1.88 -9.33
CA GLY A 181 -7.05 2.66 -8.17
C GLY A 181 -6.12 2.51 -6.97
N GLY A 182 -4.81 2.48 -7.22
CA GLY A 182 -3.78 2.39 -6.20
C GLY A 182 -3.32 0.97 -5.86
N LEU A 183 -3.93 -0.06 -6.46
CA LEU A 183 -3.61 -1.46 -6.17
C LEU A 183 -2.23 -1.83 -6.71
N HIS A 184 -1.38 -2.34 -5.82
CA HIS A 184 -0.04 -2.82 -6.16
C HIS A 184 0.42 -3.83 -5.11
N PHE A 185 1.55 -4.50 -5.34
CA PHE A 185 2.09 -5.44 -4.37
C PHE A 185 3.60 -5.30 -4.12
N VAL A 186 4.05 -5.86 -3.00
CA VAL A 186 5.46 -6.11 -2.74
C VAL A 186 5.65 -7.55 -2.30
N SER A 187 6.67 -8.20 -2.86
CA SER A 187 7.10 -9.56 -2.52
C SER A 187 8.54 -9.55 -2.02
N VAL A 188 8.85 -10.41 -1.06
CA VAL A 188 10.22 -10.61 -0.55
C VAL A 188 10.56 -12.09 -0.70
N GLN A 189 11.56 -12.37 -1.51
CA GLN A 189 11.96 -13.73 -1.88
C GLN A 189 13.48 -13.90 -1.79
N VAL A 190 13.93 -15.16 -1.76
CA VAL A 190 15.37 -15.48 -1.82
C VAL A 190 15.86 -15.38 -3.26
N ASP A 191 15.17 -16.04 -4.18
CA ASP A 191 15.34 -15.94 -5.63
C ASP A 191 14.00 -15.86 -6.37
N GLU A 192 14.02 -15.92 -7.70
CA GLU A 192 12.84 -15.76 -8.56
C GLU A 192 11.92 -17.00 -8.57
N ASP A 193 12.44 -18.16 -8.19
CA ASP A 193 11.73 -19.45 -8.22
C ASP A 193 11.14 -19.83 -6.85
N ASP A 194 11.59 -19.16 -5.78
CA ASP A 194 11.12 -19.38 -4.42
C ASP A 194 9.75 -18.75 -4.10
N ASP A 195 8.99 -19.45 -3.26
CA ASP A 195 7.79 -18.90 -2.62
C ASP A 195 8.14 -17.65 -1.78
N PRO A 196 7.24 -16.65 -1.73
CA PRO A 196 7.50 -15.43 -0.97
C PRO A 196 7.64 -15.71 0.52
N ALA A 197 8.76 -15.26 1.10
CA ALA A 197 8.93 -15.20 2.55
C ALA A 197 8.02 -14.14 3.19
N GLY A 198 7.63 -13.14 2.40
CA GLY A 198 6.60 -12.18 2.76
C GLY A 198 6.00 -11.49 1.54
N PHE A 199 4.69 -11.25 1.60
CA PHE A 199 3.94 -10.65 0.51
C PHE A 199 2.85 -9.72 1.03
N TRP A 200 2.78 -8.52 0.45
CA TRP A 200 1.76 -7.53 0.77
C TRP A 200 1.06 -7.08 -0.50
N LEU A 201 -0.25 -7.27 -0.56
CA LEU A 201 -1.10 -6.59 -1.52
C LEU A 201 -1.60 -5.31 -0.84
N LEU A 202 -1.31 -4.18 -1.48
CA LEU A 202 -1.45 -2.84 -0.91
C LEU A 202 -2.35 -2.00 -1.80
N ARG A 203 -2.96 -0.96 -1.22
CA ARG A 203 -3.72 0.03 -1.97
C ARG A 203 -3.38 1.43 -1.46
N THR A 204 -2.81 2.25 -2.32
CA THR A 204 -2.57 3.67 -2.03
C THR A 204 -3.76 4.47 -2.53
N PHE A 205 -4.42 5.21 -1.64
CA PHE A 205 -5.51 6.10 -2.04
C PHE A 205 -4.93 7.45 -2.50
N PRO A 206 -5.48 8.07 -3.56
CA PRO A 206 -5.03 9.39 -4.00
C PRO A 206 -5.20 10.45 -2.91
N ASP A 207 -4.29 11.42 -2.87
CA ASP A 207 -4.40 12.60 -2.01
C ASP A 207 -5.66 13.41 -2.38
N GLY A 208 -6.52 13.72 -1.40
CA GLY A 208 -7.65 14.64 -1.57
C GLY A 208 -9.01 14.02 -1.88
N LEU A 209 -9.26 12.79 -1.40
CA LEU A 209 -10.63 12.38 -1.06
C LEU A 209 -11.23 13.39 -0.09
#